data_AF-A0A7V1EA82-F1
#
_entry.id   AF-A0A7V1EA82-F1
#
_cell.length_a   1.000
_cell.length_b   1.000
_cell.length_c   1.000
_cell.angle_alpha   90.00
_cell.angle_beta   90.00
_cell.angle_gamma   90.00
#
_symmetry.space_group_name_H-M   'P 1'
#
loop_
_entity.id
_entity.type
_entity.pdbx_description
1 polymer ?
#
loop_
_entity_poly.entity_id
_entity_poly.type
_entity_poly.pdbx_seq_one_letter_code
_entity_poly.pdbx_strand_id
1 'polypeptide(L)' 'MNDINDEKDKKIEELEHELARIKGEVVITEEIFKGHPVLSFSGAFRPFSLGMNKCKVVLKSIDKIRSFVEKHDNDR' A
#
# COMPACT_ATOMS: atom_id res chain seq x y z
N MET A 1 13.59 -18.91 -23.94
CA MET A 1 12.18 -18.54 -24.19
C MET A 1 11.43 -18.14 -22.92
N ASN A 2 11.91 -18.50 -21.71
CA ASN A 2 11.29 -18.07 -20.45
C ASN A 2 11.65 -16.63 -20.03
N ASP A 3 12.83 -16.12 -20.39
CA ASP A 3 13.30 -14.80 -19.92
C ASP A 3 12.49 -13.62 -20.48
N ILE A 4 11.88 -13.79 -21.66
CA ILE A 4 11.06 -12.74 -22.32
C ILE A 4 9.70 -12.59 -21.63
N ASN A 5 9.18 -13.64 -21.00
CA ASN A 5 7.90 -13.59 -20.29
C ASN A 5 8.08 -12.93 -18.91
N ASP A 6 9.16 -13.26 -18.18
CA ASP A 6 9.46 -12.65 -16.88
C ASP A 6 9.68 -11.12 -16.96
N GLU A 7 10.30 -10.64 -18.05
CA GLU A 7 10.53 -9.22 -18.26
C GLU A 7 9.24 -8.47 -18.63
N LYS A 8 8.33 -9.13 -19.36
CA LYS A 8 6.99 -8.60 -19.65
C LYS A 8 6.11 -8.54 -18.42
N ASP A 9 6.16 -9.57 -17.57
CA ASP A 9 5.34 -9.64 -16.36
C ASP A 9 5.75 -8.54 -15.36
N LYS A 10 7.06 -8.31 -15.17
CA LYS A 10 7.56 -7.17 -14.40
C LYS A 10 7.12 -5.82 -14.97
N LYS A 11 7.13 -5.69 -16.30
CA LYS A 11 6.71 -4.44 -16.95
C LYS A 11 5.21 -4.17 -16.78
N ILE A 12 4.39 -5.22 -16.80
CA ILE A 12 2.96 -5.12 -16.55
C ILE A 12 2.71 -4.70 -15.10
N GLU A 13 3.38 -5.33 -14.13
CA GLU A 13 3.27 -4.98 -12.71
C GLU A 13 3.68 -3.51 -12.45
N GLU A 14 4.77 -3.05 -13.07
CA GLU A 14 5.18 -1.64 -13.02
C GLU A 14 4.10 -0.68 -13.56
N LEU A 15 3.52 -1.02 -14.72
CA LEU A 15 2.50 -0.21 -15.38
C LEU A 15 1.17 -0.20 -14.62
N GLU A 16 0.79 -1.33 -14.02
CA GLU A 16 -0.40 -1.42 -13.15
C GLU A 16 -0.22 -0.59 -11.89
N HIS A 17 0.97 -0.63 -11.27
CA HIS A 17 1.32 0.26 -10.16
C HIS A 17 1.27 1.74 -10.56
N GLU A 18 1.71 2.09 -11.77
CA GLU A 18 1.67 3.46 -12.27
C GLU A 18 0.25 3.92 -12.60
N LEU A 19 -0.59 3.05 -13.18
CA LEU A 19 -2.01 3.32 -13.40
C LEU A 19 -2.78 3.47 -12.10
N ALA A 20 -2.52 2.63 -11.09
CA ALA A 20 -3.13 2.77 -9.78
C ALA A 20 -2.74 4.10 -9.12
N ARG A 21 -1.49 4.53 -9.26
CA ARG A 21 -1.05 5.88 -8.84
C ARG A 21 -1.81 6.99 -9.55
N ILE A 22 -1.98 6.89 -10.87
CA ILE A 22 -2.69 7.89 -11.68
C ILE A 22 -4.18 7.94 -11.35
N LYS A 23 -4.80 6.78 -11.07
CA LYS A 23 -6.22 6.68 -10.69
C LYS A 23 -6.48 7.02 -9.22
N GLY A 24 -5.44 7.16 -8.39
CA GLY A 24 -5.58 7.33 -6.95
C GLY A 24 -6.03 6.07 -6.21
N GLU A 25 -5.92 4.90 -6.86
CA GLU A 25 -6.26 3.61 -6.26
C GLU A 25 -5.17 3.20 -5.27
N VAL A 26 -5.59 2.75 -4.08
CA VAL A 26 -4.68 2.23 -3.05
C VAL A 26 -4.44 0.76 -3.32
N VAL A 27 -3.19 0.39 -3.60
CA VAL A 27 -2.76 -1.00 -3.72
C VAL A 27 -2.20 -1.45 -2.38
N ILE A 28 -2.69 -2.58 -1.89
CA ILE A 28 -2.29 -3.18 -0.62
C ILE A 28 -1.81 -4.61 -0.88
N THR A 29 -0.57 -4.91 -0.54
CA THR A 29 0.06 -6.23 -0.72
C THR A 29 0.56 -6.78 0.60
N GLU A 30 0.42 -8.10 0.80
CA GLU A 30 1.07 -8.82 1.90
C GLU A 30 2.44 -9.34 1.44
N GLU A 31 3.48 -9.01 2.18
CA GLU A 31 4.87 -9.31 1.83
C GLU A 31 5.66 -9.81 3.04
N ILE A 32 6.82 -10.44 2.79
CA ILE A 32 7.76 -10.85 3.83
C ILE A 32 9.01 -9.96 3.76
N PHE A 33 9.26 -9.16 4.80
CA PHE A 33 10.46 -8.36 4.94
C PHE A 33 11.33 -8.88 6.09
N LYS A 34 12.55 -9.33 5.76
CA LYS A 34 13.50 -9.93 6.72
C LYS A 34 12.88 -11.06 7.56
N GLY A 35 12.06 -11.91 6.94
CA GLY A 35 11.39 -13.03 7.61
C GLY A 35 10.15 -12.64 8.42
N HIS A 36 9.69 -11.39 8.34
CA HIS A 36 8.51 -10.92 9.05
C HIS A 36 7.41 -10.46 8.09
N PRO A 37 6.13 -10.78 8.37
CA PRO A 37 5.02 -10.32 7.56
C PRO A 37 4.83 -8.80 7.70
N VAL A 38 4.67 -8.14 6.56
CA VAL A 38 4.40 -6.72 6.44
C VAL A 38 3.26 -6.49 5.44
N LEU A 39 2.51 -5.42 5.65
CA LEU A 39 1.47 -4.94 4.74
C LEU A 39 2.03 -3.71 4.01
N SER A 40 2.24 -3.81 2.71
CA SER A 40 2.80 -2.75 1.86
C SER A 40 1.67 -1.97 1.19
N PHE A 41 1.77 -0.64 1.24
CA PHE A 41 0.79 0.30 0.70
C PHE A 41 1.43 1.16 -0.39
N SER A 42 0.78 1.24 -1.55
CA SER A 42 1.17 2.15 -2.62
C SER A 42 -0.07 2.78 -3.28
N GLY A 43 0.14 3.86 -4.03
CA GLY A 43 -0.94 4.68 -4.62
C GLY A 43 -0.45 6.11 -4.82
N ALA A 44 -1.36 7.07 -4.93
CA ALA A 44 -1.05 8.50 -5.09
C ALA A 44 -0.44 9.18 -3.83
N PHE A 45 0.42 8.46 -3.11
CA PHE A 45 1.16 8.89 -1.92
C PHE A 45 2.51 8.16 -1.87
N ARG A 46 3.42 8.63 -1.00
CA ARG A 46 4.73 7.97 -0.82
C ARG A 46 4.53 6.54 -0.29
N PRO A 47 4.98 5.48 -0.99
CA PRO A 47 4.79 4.11 -0.54
C PRO A 47 5.36 3.87 0.86
N PHE A 48 4.67 3.05 1.64
CA PHE A 48 5.08 2.68 3.00
C PHE A 48 4.56 1.30 3.37
N SER A 49 5.19 0.67 4.37
CA SER A 49 4.76 -0.64 4.88
C SER A 49 4.54 -0.63 6.38
N LEU A 50 3.58 -1.43 6.83
CA LEU A 50 3.25 -1.65 8.22
C LEU A 50 3.59 -3.09 8.61
N GLY A 51 4.56 -3.25 9.51
CA GLY A 51 4.78 -4.53 10.18
C GLY A 51 3.66 -4.83 11.17
N MET A 52 3.53 -6.11 11.54
CA MET A 52 2.48 -6.64 12.42
C MET A 52 2.18 -5.78 13.67
N ASN A 53 3.21 -5.29 14.37
CA ASN A 53 3.01 -4.46 15.57
C ASN A 53 2.32 -3.13 15.26
N LYS A 54 2.69 -2.48 14.15
CA LYS A 54 2.05 -1.24 13.71
C LYS A 54 0.59 -1.51 13.30
N CYS A 55 0.33 -2.61 12.58
CA CYS A 55 -1.04 -3.01 12.22
C CYS A 55 -1.92 -3.21 13.45
N LYS A 56 -1.42 -3.88 14.50
CA LYS A 56 -2.15 -4.06 15.77
C LYS A 56 -2.49 -2.73 16.45
N VAL A 57 -1.58 -1.77 16.44
CA VAL A 57 -1.81 -0.43 17.03
C VAL A 57 -2.87 0.34 16.23
N VAL A 58 -2.77 0.31 14.90
CA VAL A 58 -3.76 0.93 14.01
C VAL A 58 -5.14 0.32 14.25
N LEU A 59 -5.25 -1.01 14.29
CA LEU A 59 -6.52 -1.71 14.50
C LEU A 59 -7.18 -1.33 15.83
N LYS A 60 -6.40 -1.28 16.93
CA LYS A 60 -6.89 -0.85 18.25
C LYS A 60 -7.31 0.61 18.32
N SER A 61 -6.80 1.44 17.41
CA SER A 61 -6.98 2.90 17.43
C SER A 61 -7.83 3.39 16.26
N ILE A 62 -8.47 2.48 15.50
CA ILE A 62 -9.06 2.79 14.21
C ILE A 62 -10.17 3.84 14.32
N ASP A 63 -10.97 3.81 15.39
CA ASP A 63 -12.04 4.78 15.59
C ASP A 63 -11.47 6.18 15.88
N LYS A 64 -10.38 6.28 16.65
CA LYS A 64 -9.71 7.57 16.89
C LYS A 64 -9.08 8.13 15.61
N ILE A 65 -8.50 7.25 14.78
CA ILE A 65 -7.97 7.64 13.47
C ILE A 65 -9.10 8.15 12.57
N ARG A 66 -10.24 7.44 12.53
CA ARG A 66 -11.41 7.85 11.76
C ARG A 66 -11.91 9.23 12.20
N SER A 67 -12.10 9.45 13.50
CA SER A 67 -12.53 10.76 14.02
C SER A 67 -11.54 11.87 13.72
N PHE A 68 -10.23 11.60 13.75
CA PHE A 68 -9.21 12.58 13.36
C PHE A 68 -9.33 12.98 11.89
N VAL A 69 -9.52 12.00 10.99
CA VAL A 69 -9.71 12.24 9.56
C VAL A 69 -11.00 13.04 9.33
N GLU A 70 -12.15 12.58 9.83
CA GLU A 70 -13.44 13.27 9.66
C GLU A 70 -13.41 14.72 10.13
N LYS A 71 -12.69 15.00 11.22
CA LYS A 71 -12.55 16.35 11.77
C LYS A 71 -11.77 17.30 10.85
N HIS A 72 -10.79 16.78 10.10
CA HIS A 72 -9.81 17.59 9.37
C HIS A 72 -9.89 17.43 7.84
N ASP A 73 -10.67 16.47 7.34
CA ASP A 73 -10.83 16.25 5.90
C ASP A 73 -11.58 17.42 5.21
N ASN A 74 -12.42 18.13 5.96
CA ASN A 74 -13.12 19.33 5.48
C ASN A 74 -12.28 20.62 5.53
N ASP A 75 -11.07 20.59 6.11
CA ASP A 75 -10.19 21.76 6.22
C ASP A 75 -9.30 21.93 4.96
N ARG A 76 -9.64 21.28 3.85
CA ARG A 76 -8.78 21.10 2.67
C ARG A 76 -9.34 21.68 1.37
#